data_AF-A0A1Q7Z444-F1
#
_entry.id   AF-A0A1Q7Z444-F1
#
_cell.length_a   1.000
_cell.length_b   1.000
_cell.length_c   1.000
_cell.angle_alpha   90.00
_cell.angle_beta   90.00
_cell.angle_gamma   90.00
#
_symmetry.space_group_name_H-M   'P 1'
#
loop_
_entity.id
_entity.type
_entity.pdbx_description
1 polymer ?
#
loop_
_entity_poly.entity_id
_entity_poly.type
_entity_poly.pdbx_seq_one_letter_code
_entity_poly.pdbx_strand_id
1 'polypeptide(L)'
;MPGAAPEPEKPKGPPLSQTLSKDELYKVVLDAMAGTDCGDCEYPDCDGYTRGIVYEGQTDLGRCAPGGEDTRVKLYEIMLGTKPPAK
;
A
#
# COMPACT_ATOMS: atom_id res chain seq x y z
N MET A 1 -17.73 -1.47 19.99
CA MET A 1 -18.37 -1.88 18.72
C MET A 1 -17.28 -2.55 17.89
N PRO A 2 -17.31 -3.86 17.63
CA PRO A 2 -16.31 -4.50 16.79
C PRO A 2 -16.71 -4.27 15.33
N GLY A 3 -16.19 -3.19 14.75
CA GLY A 3 -16.37 -2.90 13.33
C GLY A 3 -15.47 -3.81 12.51
N ALA A 4 -15.96 -5.02 12.22
CA ALA A 4 -15.46 -5.83 11.13
C ALA A 4 -15.50 -4.99 9.84
N ALA A 5 -14.34 -4.79 9.22
CA ALA A 5 -14.26 -4.38 7.83
C ALA A 5 -13.69 -5.57 7.03
N PRO A 6 -14.20 -5.79 5.80
CA PRO A 6 -14.38 -7.12 5.24
C PRO A 6 -13.13 -7.67 4.54
N GLU A 7 -12.78 -8.92 4.82
CA GLU A 7 -12.30 -9.84 3.78
C GLU A 7 -13.51 -10.27 2.94
N PRO A 8 -13.39 -10.74 1.68
CA PRO A 8 -12.29 -10.70 0.72
C PRO A 8 -12.75 -10.29 -0.70
N GLU A 9 -11.92 -9.59 -1.48
CA GLU A 9 -12.04 -9.67 -2.94
C GLU A 9 -10.67 -10.03 -3.49
N LYS A 10 -10.48 -11.32 -3.81
CA LYS A 10 -9.35 -11.79 -4.61
C LYS A 10 -9.39 -11.07 -5.94
N PRO A 11 -8.34 -10.29 -6.30
CA PRO A 11 -8.20 -9.83 -7.65
C PRO A 11 -7.19 -10.71 -8.39
N LYS A 12 -7.49 -10.88 -9.66
CA LYS A 12 -6.98 -11.85 -10.59
C LYS A 12 -5.75 -11.27 -11.28
N GLY A 13 -4.56 -11.70 -10.86
CA GLY A 13 -3.29 -11.37 -11.50
C GLY A 13 -2.12 -11.50 -10.51
N PRO A 14 -0.92 -11.93 -10.94
CA PRO A 14 0.24 -11.88 -10.07
C PRO A 14 0.56 -10.42 -9.74
N PRO A 15 0.57 -10.00 -8.47
CA PRO A 15 0.98 -8.65 -8.11
C PRO A 15 2.47 -8.44 -8.39
N LEU A 16 2.91 -7.19 -8.55
CA LEU A 16 4.35 -6.88 -8.69
C LEU A 16 5.15 -7.36 -7.46
N SER A 17 4.49 -7.50 -6.31
CA SER A 17 5.04 -8.14 -5.11
C SER A 17 5.42 -9.61 -5.27
N GLN A 18 4.90 -10.32 -6.29
CA GLN A 18 5.26 -11.71 -6.61
C GLN A 18 6.29 -11.82 -7.73
N THR A 19 6.56 -10.75 -8.48
CA THR A 19 7.51 -10.76 -9.61
C THR A 19 8.82 -10.03 -9.31
N LEU A 20 8.81 -9.07 -8.38
CA LEU A 20 9.98 -8.29 -7.97
C LEU A 20 10.57 -8.76 -6.64
N SER A 21 11.87 -8.53 -6.46
CA SER A 21 12.53 -8.75 -5.16
C SER A 21 12.05 -7.73 -4.12
N LYS A 22 12.10 -8.06 -2.83
CA LYS A 22 11.67 -7.16 -1.74
C LYS A 22 12.33 -5.78 -1.82
N ASP A 23 13.61 -5.71 -2.16
CA ASP A 23 14.35 -4.44 -2.31
C ASP A 23 13.91 -3.58 -3.51
N GLU A 24 13.39 -4.20 -4.57
CA GLU A 24 12.86 -3.48 -5.73
C GLU A 24 11.43 -3.04 -5.47
N LEU A 25 10.61 -3.94 -4.91
CA LEU A 25 9.27 -3.63 -4.46
C LEU A 25 9.27 -2.45 -3.46
N TYR A 26 10.24 -2.44 -2.54
CA TYR A 26 10.46 -1.33 -1.62
C TYR A 26 10.63 0.00 -2.34
N LYS A 27 11.51 0.07 -3.34
CA LYS A 27 11.74 1.31 -4.09
C LYS A 27 10.49 1.74 -4.87
N VAL A 28 9.80 0.80 -5.50
CA VAL A 28 8.58 1.08 -6.29
C VAL A 28 7.45 1.60 -5.40
N VAL A 29 7.26 0.99 -4.22
CA VAL A 29 6.27 1.42 -3.23
C VAL A 29 6.66 2.79 -2.63
N LEU A 30 7.95 2.99 -2.34
CA LEU A 30 8.46 4.24 -1.80
C LEU A 30 8.24 5.41 -2.78
N ASP A 31 8.53 5.18 -4.07
CA ASP A 31 8.34 6.15 -5.17
C ASP A 31 6.85 6.45 -5.44
N ALA A 32 5.96 5.51 -5.14
CA ALA A 32 4.52 5.69 -5.30
C ALA A 32 3.87 6.56 -4.21
N MET A 33 4.54 6.76 -3.07
CA MET A 33 4.03 7.60 -1.99
C MET A 33 4.29 9.09 -2.24
N ALA A 34 3.61 9.93 -1.46
CA ALA A 34 3.76 11.39 -1.54
C ALA A 34 5.15 11.91 -1.10
N GLY A 35 5.95 11.12 -0.36
CA GLY A 35 7.28 11.54 0.11
C GLY A 35 7.25 12.72 1.09
N THR A 36 6.13 12.90 1.80
CA THR A 36 5.91 14.04 2.71
C THR A 36 6.34 13.77 4.15
N ASP A 37 6.67 12.51 4.49
CA ASP A 37 7.06 12.08 5.85
C ASP A 37 6.15 12.65 6.96
N CYS A 38 4.84 12.65 6.71
CA CYS A 38 3.88 13.37 7.55
C CYS A 38 3.45 12.60 8.81
N GLY A 39 3.69 11.29 8.86
CA GLY A 39 3.33 10.47 10.03
C GLY A 39 1.86 10.03 10.12
N ASP A 40 0.98 10.49 9.23
CA ASP A 40 -0.48 10.31 9.38
C ASP A 40 -0.98 8.87 9.17
N CYS A 41 -0.16 8.03 8.53
CA CYS A 41 -0.55 6.67 8.13
C CYS A 41 -0.19 5.57 9.16
N GLU A 42 -0.01 5.93 10.43
CA GLU A 42 0.46 5.05 11.54
C GLU A 42 1.96 4.69 11.48
N TYR A 43 2.70 5.23 10.52
CA TYR A 43 4.15 5.10 10.41
C TYR A 43 4.80 6.47 10.53
N PRO A 44 5.94 6.60 11.23
CA PRO A 44 6.60 7.88 11.45
C PRO A 44 7.05 8.54 10.15
N ASP A 45 7.43 7.73 9.16
CA ASP A 45 8.01 8.17 7.89
C ASP A 45 7.45 7.34 6.74
N CYS A 46 7.59 7.88 5.53
CA CYS A 46 7.28 7.20 4.28
C CYS A 46 8.00 5.84 4.17
N ASP A 47 9.29 5.79 4.51
CA ASP A 47 10.07 4.55 4.56
C ASP A 47 9.52 3.52 5.55
N GLY A 48 8.95 3.98 6.67
CA GLY A 48 8.30 3.12 7.65
C GLY A 48 7.07 2.45 7.07
N TYR A 49 6.21 3.23 6.41
CA TYR A 49 4.99 2.73 5.77
C TYR A 49 5.31 1.74 4.66
N THR A 50 6.29 2.07 3.81
CA THR A 50 6.78 1.18 2.75
C THR A 50 7.29 -0.14 3.30
N ARG A 51 8.05 -0.10 4.41
CA ARG A 51 8.54 -1.31 5.08
C ARG A 51 7.38 -2.16 5.61
N GLY A 52 6.38 -1.53 6.24
CA GLY A 52 5.18 -2.21 6.70
C GLY A 52 4.45 -2.94 5.57
N ILE A 53 4.32 -2.30 4.41
CA ILE A 53 3.67 -2.90 3.24
C ILE A 53 4.48 -4.08 2.69
N VAL A 54 5.79 -3.90 2.50
CA VAL A 54 6.65 -4.89 1.81
C VAL A 54 7.09 -6.04 2.71
N TYR A 55 7.45 -5.75 3.96
CA TYR A 55 8.03 -6.73 4.88
C TYR A 55 7.01 -7.27 5.88
N GLU A 56 6.12 -6.43 6.39
CA GLU A 56 5.11 -6.85 7.37
C GLU A 56 3.82 -7.35 6.71
N GLY A 57 3.61 -7.04 5.43
CA GLY A 57 2.43 -7.44 4.67
C GLY A 57 1.20 -6.58 4.97
N GLN A 58 1.41 -5.29 5.26
CA GLN A 58 0.33 -4.34 5.51
C GLN A 58 -0.63 -4.27 4.31
N THR A 59 -1.91 -4.54 4.54
CA THR A 59 -2.96 -4.56 3.49
C THR A 59 -3.75 -3.26 3.41
N ASP A 60 -3.66 -2.41 4.44
CA ASP A 60 -4.27 -1.10 4.46
C ASP A 60 -3.42 -0.08 3.69
N LEU A 61 -3.57 -0.06 2.36
CA LEU A 61 -2.82 0.82 1.46
C LEU A 61 -3.41 2.24 1.34
N GLY A 62 -4.59 2.48 1.93
CA GLY A 62 -5.33 3.75 1.84
C GLY A 62 -5.05 4.75 2.96
N ARG A 63 -4.02 4.53 3.80
CA ARG A 63 -3.76 5.33 5.00
C ARG A 63 -2.99 6.62 4.72
N CYS A 64 -2.40 6.76 3.54
CA CYS A 64 -1.63 7.95 3.18
C CYS A 64 -2.58 9.13 2.91
N ALA A 65 -2.83 9.96 3.93
CA ALA A 65 -3.62 11.19 3.80
C ALA A 65 -3.09 12.18 2.75
N PRO A 66 -1.78 12.52 2.70
CA PRO A 66 -1.26 13.45 1.69
C PRO A 66 -1.21 12.86 0.28
N GLY A 67 -1.06 11.54 0.18
CA GLY A 67 -1.10 10.82 -1.10
C GLY A 67 -2.52 10.55 -1.60
N GLY A 68 -3.51 10.60 -0.70
CA GLY A 68 -4.91 10.45 -1.00
C GLY A 68 -5.24 9.22 -1.83
N GLU A 69 -6.17 9.40 -2.78
CA GLU A 69 -6.60 8.33 -3.67
C GLU A 69 -5.51 7.94 -4.68
N ASP A 70 -4.67 8.88 -5.12
CA ASP A 70 -3.59 8.60 -6.07
C ASP A 70 -2.58 7.59 -5.52
N THR A 71 -2.07 7.82 -4.30
CA THR A 71 -1.16 6.87 -3.64
C THR A 71 -1.86 5.56 -3.36
N ARG A 72 -3.13 5.58 -2.94
CA ARG A 72 -3.92 4.36 -2.76
C ARG A 72 -4.00 3.55 -4.05
N VAL A 73 -4.33 4.18 -5.18
CA VAL A 73 -4.44 3.50 -6.48
C VAL A 73 -3.11 2.86 -6.87
N LYS A 74 -2.01 3.63 -6.83
CA LYS A 74 -0.67 3.12 -7.16
C LYS A 74 -0.29 1.95 -6.27
N LEU A 75 -0.49 2.05 -4.96
CA LEU A 75 -0.14 0.99 -4.02
C LEU A 75 -0.94 -0.29 -4.29
N TYR A 76 -2.24 -0.18 -4.54
CA TYR A 76 -3.08 -1.32 -4.90
C TYR A 76 -2.67 -1.94 -6.25
N GLU A 77 -2.30 -1.14 -7.24
CA GLU A 77 -1.75 -1.64 -8.50
C GLU A 77 -0.42 -2.37 -8.30
N ILE A 78 0.47 -1.87 -7.44
CA ILE A 78 1.75 -2.51 -7.13
C ILE A 78 1.57 -3.80 -6.33
N MET A 79 0.78 -3.74 -5.25
CA MET A 79 0.65 -4.83 -4.28
C MET A 79 -0.35 -5.90 -4.66
N LEU A 80 -1.43 -5.52 -5.35
CA LEU A 80 -2.55 -6.38 -5.68
C LEU A 80 -2.78 -6.51 -7.19
N GLY A 81 -2.11 -5.68 -8.00
CA GLY A 81 -2.29 -5.70 -9.46
C GLY A 81 -3.65 -5.17 -9.91
N THR A 82 -4.39 -4.49 -9.03
CA THR A 82 -5.77 -4.06 -9.30
C THR A 82 -6.11 -2.71 -8.71
N LYS A 83 -7.20 -2.11 -9.18
CA LYS A 83 -7.70 -0.84 -8.68
C LYS A 83 -8.24 -0.99 -7.25
N PRO A 84 -8.04 0.00 -6.35
CA PRO A 84 -8.62 -0.02 -5.01
C PRO A 84 -10.15 -0.09 -5.10
N PRO A 85 -10.81 -0.84 -4.18
CA PRO A 85 -12.27 -0.84 -4.11
C PRO A 85 -12.74 0.57 -3.76
N ALA A 86 -13.61 1.15 -4.59
CA ALA A 86 -14.28 2.40 -4.27
C ALA A 86 -15.08 2.19 -2.97
N LYS A 87 -14.70 2.88 -1.91
CA LYS A 87 -15.49 2.97 -0.67
C LYS A 87 -16.25 4.28 -0.72
#